data_AF-R9L748-F1
#
_entry.id   AF-R9L748-F1
#
_cell.length_a   1.000
_cell.length_b   1.000
_cell.length_c   1.000
_cell.angle_alpha   90.00
_cell.angle_beta   90.00
_cell.angle_gamma   90.00
#
_symmetry.space_group_name_H-M   'P 1'
#
loop_
_entity.id
_entity.type
_entity.pdbx_description
1 polymer ?
#
loop_
_entity_poly.entity_id
_entity_poly.type
_entity_poly.pdbx_seq_one_letter_code
_entity_poly.pdbx_strand_id
1 'polypeptide(L)'
;MANSEQIACSVATHPARVRKVLSLLRRHDLVTTKEGARGGYLLKCELSQVTLGDLYRIFAQGSLHPNWCSGSEHSSCNISSNIPAVMNQIYSGAEKQVEMFFDRLPLSEVKQMLDEFEKEKEEKSVSKEAGPNWHFFVGSYADRGEPGIYLCELQRDTGEMRVIHETAGLTNPSFVTFDAKGMRLYAVSEQTEGQVAGFAVDPKDGKLTMLHSERATHGADPCHLALKCGRDPFLLVANYSSGHVNAFALEADGSLGEMTALIRHEGSSVNQERQESAHAHSIVPSHDGRFAFVSDLGTDQIVIYRLECGRLVKHGVTHLPPGTGPRHFVLHPSERFAYGMNELNNTMTAYTFDPVEGRLEAIQHVSSLPDDFRGENYPADIHFSPDGRYVYGSNRGHDSIVRFRIDRHTGRLEDPEWTSVGGSWPRNFAVLDDYVLVANQYSGNIAALRRDPESGSLTPAVHSLSISKPSCIEPLPADFAVGKQPAGSM
;
A
#
# COMPACT_ATOMS: atom_id res chain seq x y z
N MET A 1 30.06 22.54 13.13
CA MET A 1 30.45 23.28 11.91
C MET A 1 30.52 22.26 10.79
N ALA A 2 29.82 22.47 9.69
CA ALA A 2 29.81 21.56 8.56
C ALA A 2 30.00 22.35 7.26
N ASN A 3 30.74 21.78 6.31
CA ASN A 3 30.87 22.35 4.98
C ASN A 3 29.67 21.92 4.11
N SER A 4 29.52 22.56 2.94
CA SER A 4 28.36 22.28 2.07
C SER A 4 28.31 20.84 1.54
N GLU A 5 29.45 20.15 1.45
CA GLU A 5 29.54 18.78 0.94
C GLU A 5 29.09 17.78 2.00
N GLN A 6 29.50 17.98 3.26
CA GLN A 6 29.07 17.19 4.41
C GLN A 6 27.56 17.29 4.62
N ILE A 7 27.01 18.50 4.58
CA ILE A 7 25.57 18.73 4.69
C ILE A 7 24.83 18.09 3.50
N ALA A 8 25.37 18.24 2.29
CA ALA A 8 24.77 17.66 1.09
C ALA A 8 24.72 16.12 1.14
N CYS A 9 25.77 15.49 1.64
CA CYS A 9 25.82 14.05 1.86
C CYS A 9 24.78 13.62 2.92
N SER A 10 24.68 14.33 4.04
CA SER A 10 23.75 13.97 5.13
C SER A 10 22.27 14.10 4.74
N VAL A 11 21.93 15.06 3.87
CA VAL A 11 20.54 15.25 3.39
C VAL A 11 20.29 14.71 1.98
N ALA A 12 21.20 13.87 1.46
CA ALA A 12 21.12 13.24 0.14
C ALA A 12 20.75 14.21 -1.00
N THR A 13 21.44 15.35 -1.08
CA THR A 13 21.19 16.38 -2.10
C THR A 13 22.47 16.89 -2.75
N HIS A 14 22.34 17.71 -3.81
CA HIS A 14 23.51 18.27 -4.49
C HIS A 14 24.11 19.45 -3.70
N PRO A 15 25.45 19.54 -3.51
CA PRO A 15 26.10 20.62 -2.75
C PRO A 15 25.76 22.04 -3.21
N ALA A 16 25.47 22.22 -4.50
CA ALA A 16 25.04 23.52 -5.04
C ALA A 16 23.69 24.00 -4.45
N ARG A 17 22.74 23.08 -4.20
CA ARG A 17 21.45 23.43 -3.56
C ARG A 17 21.66 23.85 -2.11
N VAL A 18 22.49 23.11 -1.39
CA VAL A 18 22.90 23.44 -0.01
C VAL A 18 23.53 24.83 0.05
N ARG A 19 24.46 25.15 -0.87
CA ARG A 19 25.06 26.49 -0.95
C ARG A 19 24.02 27.59 -1.19
N LYS A 20 23.02 27.34 -2.05
CA LYS A 20 21.94 28.30 -2.32
C LYS A 20 21.11 28.57 -1.06
N VAL A 21 20.73 27.52 -0.33
CA VAL A 21 19.99 27.62 0.95
C VAL A 21 20.82 28.35 2.00
N LEU A 22 22.09 27.96 2.19
CA LEU A 22 22.96 28.59 3.19
C LEU A 22 23.28 30.05 2.84
N SER A 23 23.37 30.40 1.55
CA SER A 23 23.51 31.79 1.11
C SER A 23 22.25 32.61 1.40
N LEU A 24 21.06 32.02 1.35
CA LEU A 24 19.81 32.68 1.76
C LEU A 24 19.81 32.92 3.27
N LEU A 25 20.08 31.87 4.07
CA LEU A 25 20.16 31.99 5.53
C LEU A 25 21.19 33.03 5.98
N ARG A 26 22.33 33.12 5.27
CA ARG A 26 23.37 34.13 5.55
C ARG A 26 22.85 35.56 5.33
N ARG A 27 22.05 35.80 4.29
CA ARG A 27 21.45 37.12 4.02
C ARG A 27 20.46 37.54 5.10
N HIS A 28 19.85 36.57 5.79
CA HIS A 28 18.96 36.79 6.93
C HIS A 28 19.68 36.68 8.28
N ASP A 29 21.02 36.70 8.29
CA ASP A 29 21.86 36.68 9.49
C ASP A 29 21.69 35.44 10.40
N LEU A 30 21.14 34.35 9.86
CA LEU A 30 20.93 33.10 10.59
C LEU A 30 22.20 32.21 10.62
N VAL A 31 23.07 32.36 9.62
CA VAL A 31 24.34 31.63 9.54
C VAL A 31 25.51 32.55 9.18
N THR A 32 26.69 32.21 9.68
CA THR A 32 27.96 32.84 9.31
C THR A 32 28.92 31.83 8.68
N THR A 33 29.88 32.32 7.91
CA THR A 33 30.89 31.52 7.21
C THR A 33 32.26 31.72 7.83
N LYS A 34 32.98 30.64 8.09
CA LYS A 34 34.41 30.67 8.41
C LYS A 34 35.22 30.28 7.18
N GLU A 35 36.20 31.08 6.78
CA GLU A 35 37.06 30.81 5.63
C GLU A 35 38.27 29.92 6.01
N GLY A 36 38.85 29.22 5.02
CA GLY A 36 40.06 28.38 5.15
C GLY A 36 39.82 26.89 4.89
N ALA A 37 40.89 26.07 4.99
CA ALA A 37 40.87 24.63 4.69
C ALA A 37 39.94 23.78 5.60
N ARG A 38 39.46 24.35 6.72
CA ARG A 38 38.40 23.80 7.59
C ARG A 38 37.21 24.74 7.69
N GLY A 39 37.00 25.56 6.66
CA GLY A 39 35.92 26.53 6.57
C GLY A 39 34.57 25.84 6.42
N GLY A 40 33.52 26.50 6.89
CA GLY A 40 32.17 25.96 6.91
C GLY A 40 31.16 26.95 7.45
N TYR A 41 29.93 26.49 7.61
CA TYR A 41 28.84 27.30 8.10
C TYR A 41 28.62 27.07 9.61
N LEU A 42 28.30 28.15 10.31
CA LEU A 42 27.95 28.19 11.71
C LEU A 42 26.60 28.86 11.86
N LEU A 43 25.75 28.33 12.74
CA LEU A 43 24.56 29.05 13.19
C LEU A 43 25.01 30.28 13.97
N LYS A 44 24.42 31.43 13.66
CA LYS A 44 24.68 32.70 14.34
C LYS A 44 23.64 33.00 15.44
N CYS A 45 22.50 32.33 15.37
CA CYS A 45 21.37 32.47 16.29
C CYS A 45 21.23 31.26 17.20
N GLU A 46 20.59 31.46 18.35
CA GLU A 46 20.09 30.35 19.17
C GLU A 46 18.84 29.74 18.52
N LEU A 47 18.73 28.41 18.56
CA LEU A 47 17.60 27.71 17.92
C LEU A 47 16.24 28.02 18.57
N SER A 48 16.23 28.49 19.81
CA SER A 48 15.03 28.95 20.52
C SER A 48 14.52 30.30 20.02
N GLN A 49 15.35 31.08 19.33
CA GLN A 49 15.04 32.43 18.85
C GLN A 49 14.58 32.47 17.39
N VAL A 50 14.61 31.34 16.70
CA VAL A 50 14.19 31.21 15.30
C VAL A 50 13.08 30.18 15.23
N THR A 51 12.01 30.51 14.54
CA THR A 51 10.87 29.62 14.36
C THR A 51 10.90 28.96 12.99
N LEU A 52 10.13 27.89 12.84
CA LEU A 52 9.85 27.33 11.51
C LEU A 52 9.14 28.35 10.62
N GLY A 53 8.38 29.29 11.21
CA GLY A 53 7.73 30.40 10.51
C GLY A 53 8.74 31.36 9.87
N ASP A 54 9.85 31.66 10.57
CA ASP A 54 10.95 32.46 10.01
C ASP A 54 11.57 31.79 8.78
N LEU A 55 11.79 30.47 8.84
CA LEU A 55 12.29 29.71 7.69
C LEU A 55 11.27 29.64 6.55
N TYR A 56 9.99 29.45 6.88
CA TYR A 56 8.90 29.43 5.91
C TYR A 56 8.82 30.73 5.12
N ARG A 57 8.91 31.89 5.80
CA ARG A 57 8.96 33.20 5.16
C ARG A 57 10.14 33.36 4.19
N ILE A 58 11.30 32.75 4.50
CA ILE A 58 12.49 32.83 3.65
C ILE A 58 12.39 31.93 2.41
N PHE A 59 11.79 30.75 2.54
CA PHE A 59 11.89 29.69 1.52
C PHE A 59 10.61 29.38 0.76
N ALA A 60 9.45 29.57 1.38
CA ALA A 60 8.21 28.97 0.93
C ALA A 60 7.00 29.92 0.99
N GLN A 61 7.20 31.18 1.36
CA GLN A 61 6.11 32.16 1.35
C GLN A 61 5.49 32.27 -0.04
N GLY A 62 4.16 32.15 -0.09
CA GLY A 62 3.37 32.16 -1.31
C GLY A 62 3.29 30.80 -2.02
N SER A 63 3.83 29.73 -1.42
CA SER A 63 3.81 28.39 -2.02
C SER A 63 2.41 27.77 -2.12
N LEU A 64 1.45 28.22 -1.29
CA LEU A 64 0.06 27.78 -1.40
C LEU A 64 -0.69 28.42 -2.58
N HIS A 65 -0.11 29.43 -3.23
CA HIS A 65 -0.78 30.11 -4.33
C HIS A 65 -0.72 29.28 -5.62
N PRO A 66 -1.85 28.88 -6.20
CA PRO A 66 -1.85 28.13 -7.45
C PRO A 66 -1.46 29.04 -8.64
N ASN A 67 -0.83 28.44 -9.65
CA ASN A 67 -0.37 29.15 -10.85
C ASN A 67 -1.46 29.37 -11.92
N TRP A 68 -2.67 28.86 -11.72
CA TRP A 68 -3.71 28.78 -12.76
C TRP A 68 -4.92 29.69 -12.56
N CYS A 69 -4.92 30.59 -11.55
CA CYS A 69 -6.00 31.56 -11.34
C CYS A 69 -6.09 32.55 -12.51
N SER A 70 -6.75 32.12 -13.58
CA SER A 70 -6.92 32.84 -14.83
C SER A 70 -8.21 33.64 -14.80
N GLY A 71 -8.06 34.93 -15.02
CA GLY A 71 -9.12 35.92 -15.07
C GLY A 71 -8.60 37.13 -15.84
N SER A 72 -9.50 37.93 -16.39
CA SER A 72 -9.14 39.18 -17.03
C SER A 72 -9.91 40.30 -16.35
N GLU A 73 -9.18 41.31 -15.85
CA GLU A 73 -9.77 42.53 -15.28
C GLU A 73 -10.66 43.28 -16.29
N HIS A 74 -10.53 42.95 -17.58
CA HIS A 74 -11.31 43.52 -18.67
C HIS A 74 -12.46 42.61 -19.13
N SER A 75 -12.72 41.50 -18.44
CA SER A 75 -13.83 40.60 -18.74
C SER A 75 -15.17 41.18 -18.24
N SER A 76 -16.20 41.12 -19.09
CA SER A 76 -17.57 41.45 -18.69
C SER A 76 -18.21 40.40 -17.76
N CYS A 77 -17.58 39.22 -17.64
CA CYS A 77 -18.01 38.18 -16.72
C CYS A 77 -17.55 38.50 -15.30
N ASN A 78 -18.50 38.71 -14.38
CA ASN A 78 -18.25 39.03 -12.96
C ASN A 78 -17.31 38.04 -12.27
N ILE A 79 -17.42 36.74 -12.58
CA ILE A 79 -16.52 35.73 -12.02
C ILE A 79 -15.11 35.93 -12.56
N SER A 80 -14.96 36.05 -13.88
CA SER A 80 -13.64 36.18 -14.52
C SER A 80 -12.87 37.44 -14.11
N SER A 81 -13.57 38.55 -13.86
CA SER A 81 -12.94 39.82 -13.44
C SER A 81 -12.59 39.87 -11.95
N ASN A 82 -13.24 39.05 -11.10
CA ASN A 82 -13.03 39.10 -9.64
C ASN A 82 -12.38 37.84 -9.05
N ILE A 83 -12.35 36.72 -9.77
CA ILE A 83 -11.80 35.46 -9.25
C ILE A 83 -10.33 35.56 -8.81
N PRO A 84 -9.43 36.32 -9.47
CA PRO A 84 -8.06 36.45 -8.99
C PRO A 84 -8.00 37.12 -7.61
N ALA A 85 -8.77 38.20 -7.40
CA ALA A 85 -8.79 38.91 -6.12
C ALA A 85 -9.35 38.04 -4.98
N VAL A 86 -10.43 37.30 -5.25
CA VAL A 86 -11.05 36.39 -4.27
C VAL A 86 -10.11 35.25 -3.91
N MET A 87 -9.51 34.59 -4.92
CA MET A 87 -8.57 33.50 -4.65
C MET A 87 -7.30 33.99 -3.95
N ASN A 88 -6.76 35.16 -4.33
CA ASN A 88 -5.66 35.81 -3.61
C ASN A 88 -5.99 35.98 -2.13
N GLN A 89 -7.20 36.46 -1.81
CA GLN A 89 -7.64 36.65 -0.42
C GLN A 89 -7.74 35.31 0.34
N ILE A 90 -8.32 34.28 -0.28
CA ILE A 90 -8.46 32.95 0.33
C ILE A 90 -7.09 32.33 0.60
N TYR A 91 -6.21 32.29 -0.40
CA TYR A 91 -4.88 31.69 -0.25
C TYR A 91 -3.99 32.50 0.69
N SER A 92 -4.07 33.83 0.66
CA SER A 92 -3.37 34.67 1.66
C SER A 92 -3.88 34.41 3.09
N GLY A 93 -5.18 34.15 3.24
CA GLY A 93 -5.77 33.74 4.51
C GLY A 93 -5.25 32.39 5.01
N ALA A 94 -5.16 31.40 4.12
CA ALA A 94 -4.61 30.08 4.42
C ALA A 94 -3.10 30.16 4.76
N GLU A 95 -2.34 30.91 3.97
CA GLU A 95 -0.91 31.16 4.17
C GLU A 95 -0.64 31.72 5.58
N LYS A 96 -1.47 32.67 6.02
CA LYS A 96 -1.37 33.26 7.37
C LYS A 96 -1.63 32.24 8.47
N GLN A 97 -2.54 31.27 8.27
CA GLN A 97 -2.77 30.21 9.26
C GLN A 97 -1.58 29.26 9.36
N VAL A 98 -0.96 28.91 8.22
CA VAL A 98 0.25 28.08 8.18
C VAL A 98 1.41 28.81 8.87
N GLU A 99 1.59 30.09 8.58
CA GLU A 99 2.60 30.93 9.22
C GLU A 99 2.39 30.99 10.74
N MET A 100 1.16 31.26 11.19
CA MET A 100 0.82 31.29 12.63
C MET A 100 1.05 29.96 13.35
N PHE A 101 0.89 28.84 12.64
CA PHE A 101 1.20 27.52 13.19
C PHE A 101 2.73 27.33 13.30
N PHE A 102 3.47 27.65 12.25
CA PHE A 102 4.94 27.51 12.24
C PHE A 102 5.66 28.50 13.15
N ASP A 103 5.10 29.67 13.41
CA ASP A 103 5.62 30.64 14.39
C ASP A 103 5.60 30.10 15.83
N ARG A 104 4.79 29.08 16.12
CA ARG A 104 4.75 28.44 17.45
C ARG A 104 5.82 27.37 17.64
N LEU A 105 6.55 27.02 16.58
CA LEU A 105 7.53 25.93 16.58
C LEU A 105 8.95 26.50 16.47
N PRO A 106 9.62 26.80 17.60
CA PRO A 106 11.03 27.17 17.58
C PRO A 106 11.89 26.01 17.06
N LEU A 107 13.01 26.32 16.39
CA LEU A 107 13.91 25.29 15.87
C LEU A 107 14.52 24.43 16.97
N SER A 108 14.55 24.90 18.23
CA SER A 108 14.94 24.09 19.38
C SER A 108 13.96 22.94 19.64
N GLU A 109 12.67 23.15 19.44
CA GLU A 109 11.64 22.11 19.58
C GLU A 109 11.73 21.11 18.43
N VAL A 110 11.97 21.60 17.20
CA VAL A 110 12.24 20.73 16.04
C VAL A 110 13.49 19.87 16.29
N LYS A 111 14.56 20.46 16.86
CA LYS A 111 15.75 19.70 17.25
C LYS A 111 15.44 18.67 18.33
N GLN A 112 14.66 19.03 19.34
CA GLN A 112 14.26 18.10 20.40
C GLN A 112 13.48 16.92 19.82
N MET A 113 12.53 17.16 18.92
CA MET A 113 11.81 16.09 18.22
C MET A 113 12.79 15.18 17.47
N LEU A 114 13.78 15.73 16.75
CA LEU A 114 14.80 14.93 16.07
C LEU A 114 15.65 14.11 17.05
N ASP A 115 16.06 14.70 18.17
CA ASP A 115 16.84 14.01 19.22
C ASP A 115 16.02 12.89 19.89
N GLU A 116 14.70 13.09 20.09
CA GLU A 116 13.78 12.09 20.61
C GLU A 116 13.62 10.93 19.62
N PHE A 117 13.47 11.21 18.32
CA PHE A 117 13.46 10.19 17.27
C PHE A 117 14.79 9.43 17.17
N GLU A 118 15.93 10.10 17.34
CA GLU A 118 17.25 9.44 17.37
C GLU A 118 17.41 8.57 18.62
N LYS A 119 16.97 9.05 19.79
CA LYS A 119 16.95 8.25 21.02
C LYS A 119 16.02 7.05 20.91
N GLU A 120 14.84 7.19 20.33
CA GLU A 120 13.96 6.04 20.07
C GLU A 120 14.62 5.04 19.11
N LYS A 121 15.38 5.50 18.11
CA LYS A 121 16.18 4.61 17.24
C LYS A 121 17.32 3.94 17.99
N GLU A 122 18.02 4.67 18.86
CA GLU A 122 19.14 4.16 19.65
C GLU A 122 18.66 3.19 20.74
N GLU A 123 17.58 3.50 21.46
CA GLU A 123 16.92 2.62 22.42
C GLU A 123 16.38 1.35 21.73
N LYS A 124 15.76 1.46 20.55
CA LYS A 124 15.42 0.30 19.70
C LYS A 124 16.63 -0.51 19.23
N SER A 125 17.84 0.05 19.22
CA SER A 125 19.07 -0.64 18.81
C SER A 125 19.90 -1.21 19.97
N VAL A 126 19.71 -0.71 21.20
CA VAL A 126 20.48 -1.12 22.40
C VAL A 126 19.67 -2.04 23.33
N SER A 127 18.34 -2.01 23.31
CA SER A 127 17.52 -3.05 23.95
C SER A 127 17.22 -4.18 22.96
N LYS A 128 17.98 -5.27 23.03
CA LYS A 128 17.63 -6.55 22.41
C LYS A 128 16.53 -7.27 23.20
N GLU A 129 15.46 -6.55 23.55
CA GLU A 129 14.20 -7.19 23.88
C GLU A 129 13.44 -7.36 22.57
N ALA A 130 13.08 -8.61 22.26
CA ALA A 130 12.32 -8.96 21.08
C ALA A 130 11.09 -8.05 20.96
N GLY A 131 10.91 -7.39 19.81
CA GLY A 131 9.65 -6.74 19.50
C GLY A 131 8.50 -7.77 19.59
N PRO A 132 7.24 -7.34 19.79
CA PRO A 132 6.11 -8.26 19.88
C PRO A 132 6.05 -9.18 18.65
N ASN A 133 5.62 -10.43 18.86
CA ASN A 133 5.41 -11.41 17.80
C ASN A 133 4.39 -10.87 16.78
N TRP A 134 4.59 -11.21 15.51
CA TRP A 134 3.63 -10.89 14.46
C TRP A 134 2.47 -11.88 14.50
N HIS A 135 1.25 -11.39 14.34
CA HIS A 135 0.08 -12.23 14.14
C HIS A 135 -0.45 -12.00 12.73
N PHE A 136 -0.98 -13.05 12.11
CA PHE A 136 -1.52 -12.97 10.77
C PHE A 136 -2.61 -14.01 10.56
N PHE A 137 -3.61 -13.66 9.75
CA PHE A 137 -4.60 -14.61 9.28
C PHE A 137 -4.14 -15.27 7.98
N VAL A 138 -4.53 -16.53 7.81
CA VAL A 138 -4.31 -17.29 6.58
C VAL A 138 -5.65 -17.80 6.07
N GLY A 139 -5.99 -17.46 4.83
CA GLY A 139 -7.07 -18.09 4.07
C GLY A 139 -6.56 -19.28 3.26
N SER A 140 -7.40 -20.29 3.06
CA SER A 140 -7.05 -21.50 2.30
C SER A 140 -8.19 -22.02 1.43
N TYR A 141 -7.87 -22.94 0.53
CA TYR A 141 -8.86 -23.79 -0.14
C TYR A 141 -9.21 -24.97 0.75
N ALA A 142 -10.43 -24.98 1.29
CA ALA A 142 -10.93 -25.97 2.23
C ALA A 142 -12.43 -26.22 2.03
N ASP A 143 -12.86 -27.45 2.30
CA ASP A 143 -14.28 -27.76 2.38
C ASP A 143 -14.91 -27.12 3.62
N ARG A 144 -16.22 -26.85 3.59
CA ARG A 144 -16.94 -26.15 4.68
C ARG A 144 -16.74 -26.77 6.08
N GLY A 145 -16.57 -28.09 6.14
CA GLY A 145 -16.39 -28.84 7.39
C GLY A 145 -14.96 -28.83 7.93
N GLU A 146 -13.99 -28.38 7.13
CA GLU A 146 -12.58 -28.33 7.49
C GLU A 146 -12.17 -26.90 7.89
N PRO A 147 -11.07 -26.73 8.65
CA PRO A 147 -10.50 -25.41 8.86
C PRO A 147 -10.13 -24.75 7.53
N GLY A 148 -10.64 -23.54 7.30
CA GLY A 148 -10.33 -22.73 6.12
C GLY A 148 -9.63 -21.40 6.44
N ILE A 149 -9.83 -20.87 7.66
CA ILE A 149 -9.14 -19.67 8.12
C ILE A 149 -8.34 -20.00 9.37
N TYR A 150 -7.07 -19.59 9.38
CA TYR A 150 -6.14 -19.83 10.48
C TYR A 150 -5.65 -18.50 11.05
N LEU A 151 -5.58 -18.39 12.37
CA LEU A 151 -4.78 -17.35 13.03
C LEU A 151 -3.43 -17.96 13.36
N CYS A 152 -2.36 -17.31 12.92
CA CYS A 152 -0.99 -17.73 13.14
C CYS A 152 -0.19 -16.68 13.87
N GLU A 153 0.87 -17.13 14.55
CA GLU A 153 1.87 -16.29 15.20
C GLU A 153 3.24 -16.57 14.57
N LEU A 154 4.02 -15.52 14.36
CA LEU A 154 5.43 -15.54 13.94
C LEU A 154 6.28 -14.92 15.05
N GLN A 155 7.22 -15.70 15.58
CA GLN A 155 8.25 -15.22 16.48
C GLN A 155 9.24 -14.36 15.71
N ARG A 156 9.36 -13.08 16.09
CA ARG A 156 10.14 -12.09 15.33
C ARG A 156 11.65 -12.37 15.29
N ASP A 157 12.19 -12.98 16.33
CA ASP A 157 13.64 -13.21 16.42
C ASP A 157 14.10 -14.43 15.62
N THR A 158 13.30 -15.50 15.66
CA THR A 158 13.65 -16.80 15.10
C THR A 158 13.04 -16.99 13.71
N GLY A 159 11.85 -16.46 13.47
CA GLY A 159 11.01 -16.77 12.31
C GLY A 159 10.18 -18.04 12.50
N GLU A 160 10.18 -18.65 13.68
CA GLU A 160 9.31 -19.78 13.99
C GLU A 160 7.84 -19.36 13.96
N MET A 161 6.99 -20.22 13.40
CA MET A 161 5.57 -19.96 13.27
C MET A 161 4.74 -21.08 13.89
N ARG A 162 3.55 -20.73 14.40
CA ARG A 162 2.57 -21.71 14.90
C ARG A 162 1.14 -21.25 14.63
N VAL A 163 0.22 -22.21 14.54
CA VAL A 163 -1.21 -21.95 14.52
C VAL A 163 -1.71 -21.69 15.95
N ILE A 164 -2.47 -20.63 16.12
CA ILE A 164 -3.14 -20.24 17.38
C ILE A 164 -4.60 -20.71 17.36
N HIS A 165 -5.31 -20.39 16.28
CA HIS A 165 -6.72 -20.75 16.10
C HIS A 165 -7.00 -21.23 14.69
N GLU A 166 -8.01 -22.10 14.60
CA GLU A 166 -8.53 -22.67 13.37
C GLU A 166 -10.03 -22.37 13.31
N THR A 167 -10.49 -21.90 12.15
CA THR A 167 -11.89 -21.54 11.90
C THR A 167 -12.39 -22.30 10.68
N ALA A 168 -13.41 -23.13 10.90
CA ALA A 168 -14.16 -23.83 9.86
C ALA A 168 -15.52 -23.14 9.60
N GLY A 169 -16.31 -23.67 8.67
CA GLY A 169 -17.68 -23.22 8.42
C GLY A 169 -17.85 -22.32 7.19
N LEU A 170 -16.78 -22.04 6.47
CA LEU A 170 -16.76 -21.30 5.20
C LEU A 170 -16.06 -22.14 4.15
N THR A 171 -16.66 -22.28 2.97
CA THR A 171 -16.07 -23.02 1.84
C THR A 171 -15.02 -22.14 1.16
N ASN A 172 -13.84 -22.68 0.86
CA ASN A 172 -12.77 -21.99 0.11
C ASN A 172 -12.59 -20.51 0.47
N PRO A 173 -12.27 -20.17 1.73
CA PRO A 173 -11.93 -18.81 2.13
C PRO A 173 -10.57 -18.37 1.58
N SER A 174 -10.49 -18.27 0.26
CA SER A 174 -9.23 -18.21 -0.47
C SER A 174 -8.54 -16.85 -0.38
N PHE A 175 -9.29 -15.80 -0.03
CA PHE A 175 -8.82 -14.43 0.17
C PHE A 175 -9.51 -13.82 1.40
N VAL A 176 -8.74 -13.16 2.25
CA VAL A 176 -9.22 -12.48 3.45
C VAL A 176 -8.65 -11.07 3.54
N THR A 177 -9.36 -10.16 4.20
CA THR A 177 -8.82 -8.85 4.61
C THR A 177 -9.41 -8.44 5.96
N PHE A 178 -8.75 -7.55 6.70
CA PHE A 178 -9.29 -7.00 7.94
C PHE A 178 -9.44 -5.47 7.89
N ASP A 179 -10.31 -4.95 8.76
CA ASP A 179 -10.48 -3.50 8.92
C ASP A 179 -9.24 -2.85 9.54
N ALA A 180 -9.05 -1.54 9.36
CA ALA A 180 -7.84 -0.87 9.86
C ALA A 180 -7.55 -1.04 11.37
N LYS A 181 -8.55 -1.47 12.16
CA LYS A 181 -8.44 -1.72 13.60
C LYS A 181 -8.13 -3.18 13.96
N GLY A 182 -8.17 -4.13 13.02
CA GLY A 182 -8.00 -5.56 13.32
C GLY A 182 -9.17 -6.19 14.06
N MET A 183 -10.35 -5.55 14.04
CA MET A 183 -11.53 -5.97 14.79
C MET A 183 -12.53 -6.73 13.92
N ARG A 184 -12.42 -6.62 12.60
CA ARG A 184 -13.28 -7.27 11.63
C ARG A 184 -12.45 -7.93 10.55
N LEU A 185 -12.76 -9.18 10.24
CA LEU A 185 -12.17 -9.91 9.11
C LEU A 185 -13.27 -10.23 8.11
N TYR A 186 -13.00 -10.02 6.83
CA TYR A 186 -13.87 -10.36 5.72
C TYR A 186 -13.19 -11.42 4.86
N ALA A 187 -13.96 -12.40 4.42
CA ALA A 187 -13.47 -13.51 3.61
C ALA A 187 -14.38 -13.72 2.41
N VAL A 188 -13.80 -14.06 1.27
CA VAL A 188 -14.55 -14.66 0.16
C VAL A 188 -14.93 -16.09 0.52
N SER A 189 -15.92 -16.63 -0.18
CA SER A 189 -16.21 -18.05 -0.27
C SER A 189 -16.15 -18.38 -1.76
N GLU A 190 -14.99 -18.87 -2.21
CA GLU A 190 -14.69 -19.06 -3.63
C GLU A 190 -15.37 -20.34 -4.15
N GLN A 191 -16.59 -20.15 -4.65
CA GLN A 191 -17.44 -21.20 -5.19
C GLN A 191 -18.30 -20.63 -6.33
N THR A 192 -18.89 -21.53 -7.14
CA THR A 192 -19.71 -21.16 -8.30
C THR A 192 -20.87 -20.25 -7.95
N GLU A 193 -21.53 -20.50 -6.82
CA GLU A 193 -22.50 -19.57 -6.23
C GLU A 193 -21.80 -18.72 -5.18
N GLY A 194 -21.04 -17.72 -5.65
CA GLY A 194 -20.10 -16.96 -4.84
C GLY A 194 -20.73 -16.30 -3.62
N GLN A 195 -19.99 -16.32 -2.51
CA GLN A 195 -20.41 -15.66 -1.27
C GLN A 195 -19.27 -14.89 -0.62
N VAL A 196 -19.61 -14.02 0.32
CA VAL A 196 -18.69 -13.34 1.23
C VAL A 196 -19.22 -13.41 2.66
N ALA A 197 -18.31 -13.42 3.63
CA ALA A 197 -18.63 -13.45 5.05
C ALA A 197 -17.82 -12.41 5.83
N GLY A 198 -18.42 -11.89 6.90
CA GLY A 198 -17.77 -11.01 7.87
C GLY A 198 -17.69 -11.67 9.24
N PHE A 199 -16.56 -11.50 9.91
CA PHE A 199 -16.25 -12.05 11.22
C PHE A 199 -15.84 -10.94 12.19
N ALA A 200 -16.31 -11.02 13.44
CA ALA A 200 -15.69 -10.32 14.55
C ALA A 200 -14.41 -11.05 14.94
N VAL A 201 -13.35 -10.27 15.17
CA VAL A 201 -12.10 -10.74 15.77
C VAL A 201 -12.17 -10.43 17.26
N ASP A 202 -12.05 -11.45 18.12
CA ASP A 202 -11.95 -11.23 19.56
C ASP A 202 -10.60 -10.56 19.87
N PRO A 203 -10.56 -9.35 20.47
CA PRO A 203 -9.30 -8.67 20.75
C PRO A 203 -8.43 -9.39 21.80
N LYS A 204 -8.97 -10.36 22.56
CA LYS A 204 -8.24 -11.07 23.60
C LYS A 204 -7.38 -12.18 23.05
N ASP A 205 -7.93 -13.02 22.17
CA ASP A 205 -7.30 -14.23 21.66
C ASP A 205 -7.24 -14.30 20.12
N GLY A 206 -7.88 -13.36 19.42
CA GLY A 206 -7.95 -13.31 17.96
C GLY A 206 -8.96 -14.29 17.36
N LYS A 207 -9.78 -14.95 18.18
CA LYS A 207 -10.77 -15.92 17.70
C LYS A 207 -11.83 -15.25 16.82
N LEU A 208 -12.17 -15.93 15.72
CA LEU A 208 -13.19 -15.45 14.80
C LEU A 208 -14.59 -15.90 15.22
N THR A 209 -15.53 -14.96 15.18
CA THR A 209 -16.97 -15.23 15.31
C THR A 209 -17.69 -14.61 14.13
N MET A 210 -18.38 -15.43 13.33
CA MET A 210 -19.14 -14.95 12.17
C MET A 210 -20.23 -13.97 12.63
N LEU A 211 -20.31 -12.78 12.02
CA LEU A 211 -21.24 -11.71 12.43
C LEU A 211 -22.68 -12.08 12.10
N HIS A 212 -22.91 -12.50 10.85
CA HIS A 212 -24.21 -12.86 10.27
C HIS A 212 -24.03 -14.01 9.29
N SER A 213 -25.08 -14.41 8.57
CA SER A 213 -24.92 -15.37 7.47
C SER A 213 -24.04 -14.83 6.34
N GLU A 214 -23.45 -15.74 5.59
CA GLU A 214 -22.84 -15.47 4.29
C GLU A 214 -23.79 -14.66 3.38
N ARG A 215 -23.25 -13.76 2.56
CA ARG A 215 -23.99 -12.98 1.56
C ARG A 215 -23.60 -13.44 0.17
N ALA A 216 -24.59 -13.68 -0.68
CA ALA A 216 -24.35 -13.98 -2.08
C ALA A 216 -23.72 -12.77 -2.80
N THR A 217 -22.70 -13.01 -3.61
CA THR A 217 -22.14 -12.01 -4.52
C THR A 217 -22.92 -11.92 -5.82
N HIS A 218 -23.76 -12.92 -6.11
CA HIS A 218 -24.41 -13.12 -7.41
C HIS A 218 -23.43 -13.23 -8.59
N GLY A 219 -22.15 -13.44 -8.29
CA GLY A 219 -21.12 -13.83 -9.24
C GLY A 219 -20.56 -15.21 -8.87
N ALA A 220 -19.75 -15.77 -9.76
CA ALA A 220 -19.05 -17.04 -9.57
C ALA A 220 -17.58 -16.83 -9.20
N ASP A 221 -17.13 -17.61 -8.23
CA ASP A 221 -15.74 -17.70 -7.75
C ASP A 221 -15.16 -16.35 -7.33
N PRO A 222 -15.70 -15.71 -6.26
CA PRO A 222 -15.12 -14.51 -5.68
C PRO A 222 -13.72 -14.82 -5.19
N CYS A 223 -12.73 -14.10 -5.71
CA CYS A 223 -11.32 -14.43 -5.53
C CYS A 223 -10.50 -13.31 -4.87
N HIS A 224 -11.11 -12.13 -4.69
CA HIS A 224 -10.47 -10.98 -4.07
C HIS A 224 -11.52 -10.06 -3.46
N LEU A 225 -11.17 -9.45 -2.33
CA LEU A 225 -11.97 -8.42 -1.69
C LEU A 225 -11.07 -7.29 -1.15
N ALA A 226 -11.63 -6.09 -1.03
CA ALA A 226 -10.93 -4.95 -0.47
C ALA A 226 -11.90 -4.02 0.26
N LEU A 227 -11.41 -3.37 1.31
CA LEU A 227 -12.16 -2.38 2.06
C LEU A 227 -11.93 -0.99 1.51
N LYS A 228 -13.00 -0.30 1.15
CA LYS A 228 -12.99 1.15 1.05
C LYS A 228 -13.36 1.71 2.42
N CYS A 229 -12.39 2.32 3.08
CA CYS A 229 -12.56 2.96 4.38
C CYS A 229 -13.09 4.41 4.26
N GLY A 230 -13.44 5.03 5.39
CA GLY A 230 -13.89 6.43 5.46
C GLY A 230 -15.30 6.58 6.01
N ARG A 231 -15.96 7.71 5.70
CA ARG A 231 -17.29 8.04 6.24
C ARG A 231 -18.35 6.97 5.94
N ASP A 232 -18.32 6.45 4.72
CA ASP A 232 -19.21 5.38 4.26
C ASP A 232 -18.33 4.18 3.86
N PRO A 233 -18.19 3.16 4.73
CA PRO A 233 -17.34 2.00 4.48
C PRO A 233 -18.04 1.00 3.55
N PHE A 234 -17.28 0.45 2.60
CA PHE A 234 -17.76 -0.57 1.66
C PHE A 234 -16.78 -1.74 1.57
N LEU A 235 -17.31 -2.94 1.41
CA LEU A 235 -16.57 -4.11 0.96
C LEU A 235 -16.74 -4.25 -0.56
N LEU A 236 -15.63 -4.19 -1.27
CA LEU A 236 -15.55 -4.38 -2.72
C LEU A 236 -15.11 -5.81 -3.02
N VAL A 237 -15.71 -6.45 -4.03
CA VAL A 237 -15.46 -7.87 -4.34
C VAL A 237 -15.28 -8.08 -5.84
N ALA A 238 -14.32 -8.90 -6.24
CA ALA A 238 -14.13 -9.36 -7.62
C ALA A 238 -14.48 -10.86 -7.73
N ASN A 239 -15.23 -11.23 -8.76
CA ASN A 239 -15.70 -12.59 -9.04
C ASN A 239 -15.10 -13.08 -10.36
N TYR A 240 -14.18 -14.04 -10.26
CA TYR A 240 -13.31 -14.44 -11.35
C TYR A 240 -14.07 -15.06 -12.52
N SER A 241 -14.77 -16.17 -12.31
CA SER A 241 -15.31 -16.97 -13.41
C SER A 241 -16.51 -16.31 -14.10
N SER A 242 -17.15 -15.36 -13.43
CA SER A 242 -18.32 -14.66 -13.98
C SER A 242 -18.02 -13.24 -14.48
N GLY A 243 -16.83 -12.71 -14.20
CA GLY A 243 -16.45 -11.33 -14.53
C GLY A 243 -17.25 -10.27 -13.77
N HIS A 244 -17.78 -10.58 -12.57
CA HIS A 244 -18.56 -9.61 -11.80
C HIS A 244 -17.74 -8.86 -10.76
N VAL A 245 -18.12 -7.62 -10.50
CA VAL A 245 -17.62 -6.79 -9.40
C VAL A 245 -18.78 -6.32 -8.55
N ASN A 246 -18.63 -6.38 -7.23
CA ASN A 246 -19.64 -5.96 -6.26
C ASN A 246 -19.16 -4.85 -5.34
N ALA A 247 -20.13 -4.13 -4.76
CA ALA A 247 -19.94 -3.30 -3.58
C ALA A 247 -21.05 -3.61 -2.55
N PHE A 248 -20.66 -3.92 -1.32
CA PHE A 248 -21.54 -4.09 -0.18
C PHE A 248 -21.32 -2.94 0.79
N ALA A 249 -22.40 -2.27 1.21
CA ALA A 249 -22.32 -1.34 2.32
C ALA A 249 -21.94 -2.10 3.60
N LEU A 250 -21.11 -1.50 4.45
CA LEU A 250 -20.82 -2.03 5.77
C LEU A 250 -21.62 -1.28 6.83
N GLU A 251 -22.33 -2.03 7.66
CA GLU A 251 -23.07 -1.50 8.79
C GLU A 251 -22.11 -1.00 9.88
N ALA A 252 -22.65 -0.24 10.85
CA ALA A 252 -21.85 0.34 11.94
C ALA A 252 -21.13 -0.72 12.79
N ASP A 253 -21.67 -1.93 12.87
CA ASP A 253 -21.05 -3.06 13.57
C ASP A 253 -20.06 -3.85 12.71
N GLY A 254 -19.86 -3.45 11.45
CA GLY A 254 -19.00 -4.10 10.46
C GLY A 254 -19.67 -5.24 9.70
N SER A 255 -20.95 -5.53 9.93
CA SER A 255 -21.67 -6.55 9.17
C SER A 255 -21.97 -6.11 7.72
N LEU A 256 -22.23 -7.08 6.84
CA LEU A 256 -22.53 -6.85 5.43
C LEU A 256 -23.99 -6.42 5.25
N GLY A 257 -24.16 -5.16 4.84
CA GLY A 257 -25.43 -4.51 4.51
C GLY A 257 -25.85 -4.72 3.06
N GLU A 258 -26.49 -3.71 2.47
CA GLU A 258 -27.02 -3.74 1.11
C GLU A 258 -25.92 -3.86 0.05
N MET A 259 -26.16 -4.69 -0.98
CA MET A 259 -25.36 -4.69 -2.21
C MET A 259 -25.74 -3.49 -3.08
N THR A 260 -24.85 -2.51 -3.17
CA THR A 260 -25.08 -1.23 -3.87
C THR A 260 -24.52 -1.22 -5.31
N ALA A 261 -23.69 -2.21 -5.65
CA ALA A 261 -23.24 -2.44 -7.02
C ALA A 261 -23.14 -3.93 -7.33
N LEU A 262 -23.55 -4.28 -8.55
CA LEU A 262 -23.35 -5.58 -9.21
C LEU A 262 -23.10 -5.28 -10.69
N ILE A 263 -21.84 -5.35 -11.11
CA ILE A 263 -21.43 -4.99 -12.46
C ILE A 263 -20.79 -6.20 -13.11
N ARG A 264 -21.29 -6.57 -14.29
CA ARG A 264 -20.67 -7.59 -15.13
C ARG A 264 -19.75 -6.92 -16.14
N HIS A 265 -18.49 -7.35 -16.17
CA HIS A 265 -17.57 -7.02 -17.24
C HIS A 265 -17.84 -7.89 -18.47
N GLU A 266 -17.58 -7.34 -19.65
CA GLU A 266 -17.75 -8.02 -20.94
C GLU A 266 -16.51 -7.80 -21.80
N GLY A 267 -16.22 -8.79 -22.64
CA GLY A 267 -15.05 -8.78 -23.52
C GLY A 267 -14.29 -10.10 -23.42
N SER A 268 -13.22 -10.19 -24.19
CA SER A 268 -12.31 -11.33 -24.27
C SER A 268 -10.97 -10.85 -24.83
N SER A 269 -9.99 -11.74 -24.90
CA SER A 269 -8.70 -11.45 -25.53
C SER A 269 -8.12 -12.68 -26.24
N VAL A 270 -6.82 -12.68 -26.50
CA VAL A 270 -6.13 -13.59 -27.43
C VAL A 270 -5.93 -15.00 -26.89
N ASN A 271 -5.90 -15.20 -25.57
CA ASN A 271 -5.79 -16.54 -24.98
C ASN A 271 -7.18 -17.19 -24.88
N GLN A 272 -7.49 -18.11 -25.78
CA GLN A 272 -8.82 -18.74 -25.85
C GLN A 272 -9.19 -19.64 -24.66
N GLU A 273 -8.23 -20.03 -23.83
CA GLU A 273 -8.46 -20.89 -22.66
C GLU A 273 -8.57 -20.11 -21.34
N ARG A 274 -8.05 -18.87 -21.32
CA ARG A 274 -7.95 -18.06 -20.10
C ARG A 274 -8.56 -16.66 -20.23
N GLN A 275 -8.91 -16.26 -21.45
CA GLN A 275 -9.43 -14.95 -21.83
C GLN A 275 -10.58 -15.08 -22.82
N GLU A 276 -11.36 -16.16 -22.74
CA GLU A 276 -12.56 -16.39 -23.52
C GLU A 276 -13.70 -15.44 -23.13
N SER A 277 -13.65 -14.91 -21.91
CA SER A 277 -14.58 -13.93 -21.37
C SER A 277 -13.87 -13.04 -20.35
N ALA A 278 -14.60 -12.11 -19.73
CA ALA A 278 -14.07 -11.27 -18.67
C ALA A 278 -13.82 -12.05 -17.37
N HIS A 279 -12.68 -11.78 -16.72
CA HIS A 279 -12.28 -12.41 -15.48
C HIS A 279 -11.72 -11.36 -14.51
N ALA A 280 -12.62 -10.66 -13.82
CA ALA A 280 -12.25 -9.70 -12.78
C ALA A 280 -11.52 -10.43 -11.64
N HIS A 281 -10.24 -10.12 -11.44
CA HIS A 281 -9.38 -10.85 -10.51
C HIS A 281 -9.05 -10.05 -9.25
N SER A 282 -8.98 -8.72 -9.31
CA SER A 282 -8.81 -7.90 -8.11
C SER A 282 -9.58 -6.60 -8.24
N ILE A 283 -9.97 -6.03 -7.10
CA ILE A 283 -10.51 -4.68 -6.97
C ILE A 283 -9.80 -3.96 -5.83
N VAL A 284 -9.24 -2.78 -6.11
CA VAL A 284 -8.44 -2.02 -5.14
C VAL A 284 -8.91 -0.57 -5.10
N PRO A 285 -9.37 -0.05 -3.96
CA PRO A 285 -9.72 1.36 -3.84
C PRO A 285 -8.48 2.26 -3.78
N SER A 286 -8.59 3.51 -4.23
CA SER A 286 -7.60 4.55 -3.91
C SER A 286 -7.59 4.84 -2.41
N HIS A 287 -6.49 5.38 -1.87
CA HIS A 287 -6.39 5.64 -0.43
C HIS A 287 -7.44 6.64 0.06
N ASP A 288 -7.80 7.62 -0.77
CA ASP A 288 -8.90 8.56 -0.52
C ASP A 288 -10.31 7.96 -0.75
N GLY A 289 -10.38 6.74 -1.26
CA GLY A 289 -11.60 6.00 -1.53
C GLY A 289 -12.48 6.57 -2.64
N ARG A 290 -11.97 7.49 -3.48
CA ARG A 290 -12.72 8.07 -4.61
C ARG A 290 -12.76 7.17 -5.83
N PHE A 291 -11.71 6.38 -6.06
CA PHE A 291 -11.60 5.49 -7.21
C PHE A 291 -11.47 4.03 -6.75
N ALA A 292 -11.84 3.11 -7.64
CA ALA A 292 -11.57 1.69 -7.50
C ALA A 292 -11.02 1.14 -8.82
N PHE A 293 -9.95 0.35 -8.74
CA PHE A 293 -9.21 -0.21 -9.86
C PHE A 293 -9.47 -1.71 -9.93
N VAL A 294 -10.03 -2.17 -11.04
CA VAL A 294 -10.34 -3.59 -11.27
C VAL A 294 -9.38 -4.15 -12.29
N SER A 295 -8.59 -5.14 -11.90
CA SER A 295 -7.78 -5.91 -12.83
C SER A 295 -8.66 -6.98 -13.46
N ASP A 296 -8.84 -6.92 -14.78
CA ASP A 296 -9.61 -7.91 -15.53
C ASP A 296 -8.67 -8.72 -16.42
N LEU A 297 -8.38 -9.94 -15.96
CA LEU A 297 -7.48 -10.87 -16.63
C LEU A 297 -7.99 -11.21 -18.04
N GLY A 298 -9.31 -11.37 -18.17
CA GLY A 298 -9.96 -11.82 -19.39
C GLY A 298 -9.98 -10.78 -20.52
N THR A 299 -9.89 -9.50 -20.18
CA THR A 299 -10.04 -8.40 -21.16
C THR A 299 -8.78 -7.54 -21.34
N ASP A 300 -7.67 -7.90 -20.69
CA ASP A 300 -6.41 -7.14 -20.68
C ASP A 300 -6.59 -5.68 -20.26
N GLN A 301 -7.39 -5.44 -19.23
CA GLN A 301 -7.77 -4.10 -18.79
C GLN A 301 -7.60 -3.89 -17.29
N ILE A 302 -7.21 -2.67 -16.93
CA ILE A 302 -7.51 -2.09 -15.62
C ILE A 302 -8.72 -1.19 -15.79
N VAL A 303 -9.88 -1.62 -15.30
CA VAL A 303 -11.13 -0.83 -15.34
C VAL A 303 -11.17 0.08 -14.11
N ILE A 304 -11.41 1.37 -14.32
CA ILE A 304 -11.40 2.38 -13.26
C ILE A 304 -12.83 2.82 -13.00
N TYR A 305 -13.26 2.75 -11.75
CA TYR A 305 -14.56 3.20 -11.28
C TYR A 305 -14.39 4.39 -10.34
N ARG A 306 -15.34 5.32 -10.35
CA ARG A 306 -15.59 6.24 -9.24
C ARG A 306 -16.56 5.60 -8.26
N LEU A 307 -16.32 5.78 -6.97
CA LEU A 307 -17.23 5.33 -5.93
C LEU A 307 -18.12 6.49 -5.49
N GLU A 308 -19.39 6.48 -5.94
CA GLU A 308 -20.36 7.55 -5.68
C GLU A 308 -21.49 7.02 -4.82
N CYS A 309 -21.48 7.36 -3.52
CA CYS A 309 -22.48 6.90 -2.55
C CYS A 309 -22.66 5.37 -2.57
N GLY A 310 -21.55 4.62 -2.65
CA GLY A 310 -21.55 3.15 -2.75
C GLY A 310 -21.69 2.57 -4.14
N ARG A 311 -22.06 3.38 -5.14
CA ARG A 311 -22.19 2.92 -6.52
C ARG A 311 -20.84 2.99 -7.23
N LEU A 312 -20.49 1.91 -7.94
CA LEU A 312 -19.36 1.90 -8.86
C LEU A 312 -19.79 2.50 -10.21
N VAL A 313 -19.33 3.70 -10.51
CA VAL A 313 -19.60 4.42 -11.77
C VAL A 313 -18.37 4.34 -12.65
N LYS A 314 -18.49 3.74 -13.85
CA LYS A 314 -17.33 3.57 -14.75
C LYS A 314 -16.74 4.93 -15.10
N HIS A 315 -15.45 5.09 -14.81
CA HIS A 315 -14.71 6.35 -14.96
C HIS A 315 -13.71 6.30 -16.11
N GLY A 316 -13.00 5.17 -16.25
CA GLY A 316 -11.99 5.01 -17.28
C GLY A 316 -11.56 3.56 -17.45
N VAL A 317 -10.67 3.34 -18.43
CA VAL A 317 -10.07 2.04 -18.70
C VAL A 317 -8.63 2.28 -19.12
N THR A 318 -7.70 1.51 -18.55
CA THR A 318 -6.33 1.38 -19.05
C THR A 318 -6.22 0.06 -19.81
N HIS A 319 -5.93 0.13 -21.11
CA HIS A 319 -5.73 -1.05 -21.94
C HIS A 319 -4.28 -1.51 -21.86
N LEU A 320 -4.08 -2.81 -21.68
CA LEU A 320 -2.78 -3.47 -21.70
C LEU A 320 -2.58 -4.23 -23.02
N PRO A 321 -1.34 -4.60 -23.37
CA PRO A 321 -1.09 -5.43 -24.55
C PRO A 321 -1.93 -6.72 -24.51
N PRO A 322 -2.46 -7.20 -25.65
CA PRO A 322 -3.21 -8.45 -25.69
C PRO A 322 -2.40 -9.64 -25.13
N GLY A 323 -3.03 -10.47 -24.30
CA GLY A 323 -2.41 -11.63 -23.65
C GLY A 323 -1.69 -11.30 -22.36
N THR A 324 -1.88 -10.10 -21.80
CA THR A 324 -1.24 -9.68 -20.55
C THR A 324 -1.82 -10.41 -19.35
N GLY A 325 -3.15 -10.42 -19.21
CA GLY A 325 -3.87 -11.00 -18.09
C GLY A 325 -3.57 -10.33 -16.76
N PRO A 326 -3.93 -9.04 -16.56
CA PRO A 326 -3.68 -8.35 -15.30
C PRO A 326 -4.40 -9.04 -14.14
N ARG A 327 -3.70 -9.23 -13.02
CA ARG A 327 -4.16 -10.04 -11.88
C ARG A 327 -4.35 -9.23 -10.61
N HIS A 328 -3.26 -8.95 -9.88
CA HIS A 328 -3.26 -8.12 -8.68
C HIS A 328 -2.61 -6.76 -8.97
N PHE A 329 -3.08 -5.74 -8.27
CA PHE A 329 -2.73 -4.34 -8.46
C PHE A 329 -2.46 -3.67 -7.11
N VAL A 330 -1.49 -2.77 -7.04
CA VAL A 330 -1.19 -2.00 -5.81
C VAL A 330 -0.88 -0.55 -6.14
N LEU A 331 -1.34 0.36 -5.28
CA LEU A 331 -1.04 1.78 -5.34
C LEU A 331 0.14 2.10 -4.43
N HIS A 332 1.14 2.78 -4.96
CA HIS A 332 2.29 3.18 -4.17
C HIS A 332 1.87 4.20 -3.10
N PRO A 333 2.44 4.18 -1.87
CA PRO A 333 2.06 5.09 -0.78
C PRO A 333 2.17 6.59 -1.10
N SER A 334 3.00 6.96 -2.08
CA SER A 334 3.10 8.34 -2.58
C SER A 334 1.94 8.79 -3.47
N GLU A 335 1.07 7.87 -3.88
CA GLU A 335 -0.07 8.08 -4.80
C GLU A 335 0.29 8.66 -6.16
N ARG A 336 1.56 8.56 -6.58
CA ARG A 336 2.02 8.96 -7.92
C ARG A 336 2.23 7.79 -8.87
N PHE A 337 2.34 6.59 -8.32
CA PHE A 337 2.66 5.38 -9.07
C PHE A 337 1.75 4.23 -8.63
N ALA A 338 1.58 3.28 -9.53
CA ALA A 338 0.92 2.02 -9.25
C ALA A 338 1.66 0.89 -9.97
N TYR A 339 1.44 -0.35 -9.53
CA TYR A 339 2.05 -1.52 -10.15
C TYR A 339 1.06 -2.67 -10.21
N GLY A 340 1.16 -3.51 -11.24
CA GLY A 340 0.29 -4.68 -11.40
C GLY A 340 1.06 -5.89 -11.89
N MET A 341 0.73 -7.06 -11.34
CA MET A 341 1.23 -8.34 -11.83
C MET A 341 0.31 -8.91 -12.90
N ASN A 342 0.92 -9.42 -13.95
CA ASN A 342 0.24 -9.93 -15.12
C ASN A 342 0.47 -11.44 -15.22
N GLU A 343 -0.61 -12.19 -15.07
CA GLU A 343 -0.57 -13.64 -14.90
C GLU A 343 -0.15 -14.37 -16.18
N LEU A 344 -0.59 -13.90 -17.36
CA LEU A 344 -0.51 -14.70 -18.59
C LEU A 344 0.77 -14.46 -19.38
N ASN A 345 1.34 -13.25 -19.32
CA ASN A 345 2.58 -12.92 -20.04
C ASN A 345 3.82 -12.83 -19.14
N ASN A 346 3.70 -13.18 -17.85
CA ASN A 346 4.81 -13.19 -16.90
C ASN A 346 5.46 -11.82 -16.65
N THR A 347 4.68 -10.73 -16.70
CA THR A 347 5.23 -9.37 -16.50
C THR A 347 4.72 -8.67 -15.23
N MET A 348 5.48 -7.68 -14.77
CA MET A 348 4.99 -6.62 -13.89
C MET A 348 4.88 -5.32 -14.71
N THR A 349 3.76 -4.62 -14.59
CA THR A 349 3.56 -3.30 -15.21
C THR A 349 3.67 -2.21 -14.17
N ALA A 350 4.45 -1.17 -14.48
CA ALA A 350 4.50 0.07 -13.71
C ALA A 350 3.63 1.13 -14.38
N TYR A 351 2.93 1.92 -13.57
CA TYR A 351 2.03 2.98 -14.00
C TYR A 351 2.37 4.29 -13.30
N THR A 352 2.20 5.41 -14.00
CA THR A 352 1.93 6.70 -13.33
C THR A 352 0.47 6.78 -12.95
N PHE A 353 0.19 7.38 -11.80
CA PHE A 353 -1.15 7.59 -11.28
C PHE A 353 -1.37 9.08 -11.00
N ASP A 354 -2.46 9.63 -11.54
CA ASP A 354 -2.98 10.94 -11.17
C ASP A 354 -4.11 10.74 -10.14
N PRO A 355 -3.89 11.06 -8.85
CA PRO A 355 -4.89 10.86 -7.83
C PRO A 355 -6.06 11.84 -7.96
N VAL A 356 -5.90 13.00 -8.61
CA VAL A 356 -6.97 13.98 -8.78
C VAL A 356 -7.94 13.52 -9.86
N GLU A 357 -7.41 13.17 -11.03
CA GLU A 357 -8.19 12.76 -12.20
C GLU A 357 -8.56 11.27 -12.18
N GLY A 358 -7.90 10.45 -11.37
CA GLY A 358 -8.07 9.00 -11.38
C GLY A 358 -7.53 8.36 -12.66
N ARG A 359 -6.48 8.95 -13.26
CA ARG A 359 -5.90 8.50 -14.53
C ARG A 359 -4.69 7.60 -14.27
N LEU A 360 -4.67 6.44 -14.92
CA LEU A 360 -3.53 5.52 -14.95
C LEU A 360 -2.92 5.50 -16.34
N GLU A 361 -1.59 5.50 -16.41
CA GLU A 361 -0.85 5.40 -17.67
C GLU A 361 0.34 4.45 -17.47
N ALA A 362 0.42 3.41 -18.30
CA ALA A 362 1.51 2.44 -18.23
C ALA A 362 2.82 3.08 -18.71
N ILE A 363 3.87 2.95 -17.90
CA ILE A 363 5.19 3.50 -18.19
C ILE A 363 6.25 2.42 -18.48
N GLN A 364 6.01 1.18 -18.06
CA GLN A 364 6.95 0.09 -18.24
C GLN A 364 6.26 -1.26 -18.08
N HIS A 365 6.65 -2.24 -18.89
CA HIS A 365 6.41 -3.67 -18.66
C HIS A 365 7.77 -4.35 -18.51
N VAL A 366 7.96 -5.12 -17.43
CA VAL A 366 9.19 -5.90 -17.19
C VAL A 366 8.85 -7.36 -16.97
N SER A 367 9.71 -8.26 -17.45
CA SER A 367 9.62 -9.68 -17.08
C SER A 367 9.72 -9.82 -15.57
N SER A 368 8.85 -10.62 -14.98
CA SER A 368 8.92 -11.05 -13.58
C SER A 368 9.83 -12.27 -13.38
N LEU A 369 10.41 -12.80 -14.46
CA LEU A 369 11.22 -14.02 -14.49
C LEU A 369 12.66 -13.75 -14.96
N PRO A 370 13.62 -14.59 -14.54
CA PRO A 370 14.96 -14.60 -15.13
C PRO A 370 14.95 -14.89 -16.63
N ASP A 371 15.87 -14.29 -17.37
CA ASP A 371 15.96 -14.40 -18.83
C ASP A 371 16.23 -15.84 -19.33
N ASP A 372 16.71 -16.73 -18.47
CA ASP A 372 17.05 -18.12 -18.77
C ASP A 372 15.94 -19.13 -18.39
N PHE A 373 14.89 -18.71 -17.69
CA PHE A 373 13.78 -19.59 -17.32
C PHE A 373 12.88 -19.92 -18.52
N ARG A 374 12.51 -21.20 -18.68
CA ARG A 374 11.72 -21.71 -19.83
C ARG A 374 10.50 -22.54 -19.43
N GLY A 375 10.22 -22.68 -18.14
CA GLY A 375 9.09 -23.45 -17.63
C GLY A 375 7.76 -22.71 -17.75
N GLU A 376 6.67 -23.41 -17.41
CA GLU A 376 5.37 -22.78 -17.19
C GLU A 376 5.43 -21.89 -15.94
N ASN A 377 4.83 -20.71 -16.02
CA ASN A 377 4.77 -19.80 -14.90
C ASN A 377 3.53 -18.90 -14.97
N TYR A 378 3.01 -18.57 -13.80
CA TYR A 378 1.88 -17.68 -13.61
C TYR A 378 2.14 -16.76 -12.42
N PRO A 379 2.50 -15.49 -12.62
CA PRO A 379 2.66 -14.59 -11.51
C PRO A 379 1.34 -14.38 -10.78
N ALA A 380 1.40 -14.09 -9.48
CA ALA A 380 0.21 -14.04 -8.63
C ALA A 380 0.07 -12.71 -7.90
N ASP A 381 0.85 -12.51 -6.85
CA ASP A 381 0.59 -11.44 -5.89
C ASP A 381 1.65 -10.34 -5.97
N ILE A 382 1.37 -9.18 -5.38
CA ILE A 382 2.24 -8.00 -5.44
C ILE A 382 2.09 -7.13 -4.19
N HIS A 383 3.22 -6.74 -3.60
CA HIS A 383 3.26 -5.92 -2.39
C HIS A 383 4.49 -5.02 -2.39
N PHE A 384 4.40 -3.89 -1.69
CA PHE A 384 5.56 -3.04 -1.45
C PHE A 384 6.32 -3.43 -0.19
N SER A 385 7.58 -3.03 -0.09
CA SER A 385 8.22 -2.86 1.20
C SER A 385 7.49 -1.79 2.04
N PRO A 386 7.58 -1.83 3.39
CA PRO A 386 6.92 -0.84 4.25
C PRO A 386 7.33 0.62 3.95
N ASP A 387 8.55 0.82 3.46
CA ASP A 387 9.10 2.13 3.09
C ASP A 387 8.80 2.55 1.64
N GLY A 388 8.11 1.72 0.86
CA GLY A 388 7.79 1.94 -0.56
C GLY A 388 9.01 1.96 -1.50
N ARG A 389 10.21 1.58 -1.06
CA ARG A 389 11.41 1.56 -1.91
C ARG A 389 11.44 0.40 -2.91
N TYR A 390 10.80 -0.71 -2.56
CA TYR A 390 10.83 -1.95 -3.31
C TYR A 390 9.42 -2.45 -3.57
N VAL A 391 9.23 -3.13 -4.69
CA VAL A 391 8.03 -3.90 -4.99
C VAL A 391 8.41 -5.35 -5.21
N TYR A 392 7.61 -6.24 -4.63
CA TYR A 392 7.76 -7.67 -4.67
C TYR A 392 6.63 -8.26 -5.51
N GLY A 393 6.91 -9.30 -6.29
CA GLY A 393 5.89 -10.09 -7.00
C GLY A 393 6.14 -11.58 -6.84
N SER A 394 5.08 -12.39 -6.73
CA SER A 394 5.23 -13.86 -6.66
C SER A 394 5.05 -14.53 -8.02
N ASN A 395 5.78 -15.61 -8.23
CA ASN A 395 5.80 -16.42 -9.45
C ASN A 395 5.45 -17.88 -9.14
N ARG A 396 4.29 -18.37 -9.60
CA ARG A 396 3.90 -19.79 -9.48
C ARG A 396 4.47 -20.57 -10.66
N GLY A 397 5.28 -21.59 -10.39
CA GLY A 397 6.01 -22.35 -11.42
C GLY A 397 7.51 -22.13 -11.31
N HIS A 398 7.99 -20.89 -11.40
CA HIS A 398 9.37 -20.55 -10.99
C HIS A 398 9.55 -20.61 -9.46
N ASP A 399 8.45 -20.57 -8.70
CA ASP A 399 8.39 -20.72 -7.24
C ASP A 399 9.36 -19.76 -6.52
N SER A 400 9.18 -18.47 -6.84
CA SER A 400 10.03 -17.38 -6.36
C SER A 400 9.23 -16.13 -6.00
N ILE A 401 9.81 -15.29 -5.14
CA ILE A 401 9.48 -13.86 -5.07
C ILE A 401 10.53 -13.10 -5.90
N VAL A 402 10.09 -12.28 -6.85
CA VAL A 402 10.92 -11.27 -7.51
C VAL A 402 10.82 -9.96 -6.74
N ARG A 403 11.95 -9.29 -6.50
CA ARG A 403 12.03 -7.93 -5.94
C ARG A 403 12.61 -6.97 -6.97
N PHE A 404 11.93 -5.86 -7.20
CA PHE A 404 12.45 -4.71 -7.94
C PHE A 404 12.69 -3.52 -7.01
N ARG A 405 13.74 -2.75 -7.30
CA ARG A 405 13.91 -1.40 -6.76
C ARG A 405 13.09 -0.42 -7.58
N ILE A 406 12.44 0.52 -6.91
CA ILE A 406 11.65 1.57 -7.56
C ILE A 406 12.51 2.84 -7.73
N ASP A 407 12.66 3.32 -8.96
CA ASP A 407 13.17 4.67 -9.20
C ASP A 407 12.15 5.71 -8.71
N ARG A 408 12.50 6.46 -7.67
CA ARG A 408 11.57 7.37 -6.99
C ARG A 408 11.10 8.55 -7.84
N HIS A 409 11.79 8.85 -8.94
CA HIS A 409 11.46 9.98 -9.80
C HIS A 409 10.56 9.58 -10.95
N THR A 410 10.86 8.45 -11.58
CA THR A 410 10.21 7.96 -12.80
C THR A 410 9.18 6.86 -12.53
N GLY A 411 9.25 6.19 -11.38
CA GLY A 411 8.41 5.05 -11.03
C GLY A 411 8.84 3.74 -11.70
N ARG A 412 9.96 3.73 -12.43
CA ARG A 412 10.44 2.55 -13.15
C ARG A 412 11.03 1.51 -12.22
N LEU A 413 10.93 0.25 -12.65
CA LEU A 413 11.42 -0.94 -11.96
C LEU A 413 12.82 -1.29 -12.45
N GLU A 414 13.72 -1.49 -11.49
CA GLU A 414 15.14 -1.72 -11.71
C GLU A 414 15.66 -2.86 -10.80
N ASP A 415 16.83 -3.40 -11.13
CA ASP A 415 17.58 -4.37 -10.31
C ASP A 415 16.75 -5.58 -9.83
N PRO A 416 16.17 -6.40 -10.73
CA PRO A 416 15.42 -7.58 -10.32
C PRO A 416 16.30 -8.56 -9.55
N GLU A 417 15.77 -9.11 -8.47
CA GLU A 417 16.35 -10.22 -7.71
C GLU A 417 15.28 -11.25 -7.40
N TRP A 418 15.60 -12.53 -7.56
CA TRP A 418 14.67 -13.64 -7.34
C TRP A 418 15.12 -14.49 -6.17
N THR A 419 14.19 -14.75 -5.25
CA THR A 419 14.44 -15.60 -4.08
C THR A 419 13.47 -16.77 -4.08
N SER A 420 13.98 -17.99 -3.93
CA SER A 420 13.14 -19.19 -3.80
C SER A 420 12.27 -19.10 -2.55
N VAL A 421 11.02 -19.55 -2.67
CA VAL A 421 10.01 -19.45 -1.61
C VAL A 421 10.01 -20.62 -0.62
N GLY A 422 10.89 -21.61 -0.79
CA GLY A 422 10.94 -22.79 0.09
C GLY A 422 9.65 -23.64 0.06
N GLY A 423 8.99 -23.69 -1.09
CA GLY A 423 7.75 -24.42 -1.35
C GLY A 423 7.36 -24.29 -2.82
N SER A 424 6.12 -24.63 -3.16
CA SER A 424 5.62 -24.56 -4.53
C SER A 424 4.28 -23.86 -4.63
N TRP A 425 4.10 -23.12 -5.73
CA TRP A 425 2.89 -22.37 -6.06
C TRP A 425 2.61 -21.22 -5.05
N PRO A 426 3.52 -20.23 -4.92
CA PRO A 426 3.35 -19.07 -4.03
C PRO A 426 2.22 -18.15 -4.51
N ARG A 427 0.98 -18.48 -4.12
CA ARG A 427 -0.24 -17.81 -4.60
C ARG A 427 -0.42 -16.41 -4.00
N ASN A 428 0.05 -16.21 -2.78
CA ASN A 428 -0.03 -14.96 -2.06
C ASN A 428 1.14 -14.87 -1.06
N PHE A 429 1.51 -13.66 -0.70
CA PHE A 429 2.49 -13.40 0.34
C PHE A 429 2.16 -12.11 1.06
N ALA A 430 2.81 -11.86 2.19
CA ALA A 430 2.72 -10.60 2.90
C ALA A 430 4.12 -10.09 3.25
N VAL A 431 4.29 -8.76 3.20
CA VAL A 431 5.56 -8.09 3.53
C VAL A 431 5.44 -7.42 4.90
N LEU A 432 6.26 -7.87 5.83
CA LEU A 432 6.46 -7.29 7.15
C LEU A 432 7.76 -6.48 7.16
N ASP A 433 8.12 -5.90 8.31
CA ASP A 433 9.38 -5.17 8.47
C ASP A 433 10.60 -6.06 8.18
N ASP A 434 10.67 -7.20 8.86
CA ASP A 434 11.84 -8.09 8.87
C ASP A 434 11.63 -9.39 8.07
N TYR A 435 10.41 -9.64 7.59
CA TYR A 435 10.04 -10.88 6.94
C TYR A 435 9.14 -10.68 5.72
N VAL A 436 9.23 -11.61 4.78
CA VAL A 436 8.21 -11.87 3.77
C VAL A 436 7.63 -13.26 4.05
N LEU A 437 6.34 -13.33 4.35
CA LEU A 437 5.63 -14.59 4.57
C LEU A 437 4.99 -15.04 3.27
N VAL A 438 5.22 -16.28 2.85
CA VAL A 438 4.76 -16.77 1.54
C VAL A 438 3.84 -17.98 1.70
N ALA A 439 2.63 -17.90 1.15
CA ALA A 439 1.66 -18.99 1.11
C ALA A 439 1.88 -19.87 -0.12
N ASN A 440 2.52 -21.02 0.08
CA ASN A 440 2.81 -21.99 -0.96
C ASN A 440 1.67 -23.00 -1.05
N GLN A 441 0.76 -22.77 -2.01
CA GLN A 441 -0.50 -23.48 -2.10
C GLN A 441 -0.33 -24.99 -2.31
N TYR A 442 0.53 -25.41 -3.24
CA TYR A 442 0.63 -26.82 -3.64
C TYR A 442 1.51 -27.64 -2.71
N SER A 443 2.52 -27.03 -2.09
CA SER A 443 3.33 -27.71 -1.07
C SER A 443 2.70 -27.68 0.33
N GLY A 444 1.65 -26.88 0.54
CA GLY A 444 0.91 -26.85 1.81
C GLY A 444 1.73 -26.26 2.97
N ASN A 445 2.38 -25.12 2.73
CA ASN A 445 3.15 -24.46 3.79
C ASN A 445 3.15 -22.93 3.66
N ILE A 446 3.29 -22.26 4.79
CA ILE A 446 3.74 -20.86 4.89
C ILE A 446 5.25 -20.87 5.12
N ALA A 447 6.00 -20.13 4.32
CA ALA A 447 7.44 -19.95 4.50
C ALA A 447 7.76 -18.53 4.98
N ALA A 448 8.73 -18.38 5.88
CA ALA A 448 9.19 -17.07 6.35
C ALA A 448 10.58 -16.74 5.76
N LEU A 449 10.61 -15.83 4.79
CA LEU A 449 11.84 -15.32 4.18
C LEU A 449 12.31 -14.08 4.96
N ARG A 450 13.58 -14.03 5.35
CA ARG A 450 14.07 -12.85 6.09
C ARG A 450 14.38 -11.72 5.11
N ARG A 451 13.88 -10.53 5.40
CA ARG A 451 14.04 -9.33 4.59
C ARG A 451 15.14 -8.44 5.18
N ASP A 452 16.07 -8.02 4.33
CA ASP A 452 16.95 -6.90 4.68
C ASP A 452 16.21 -5.58 4.43
N PRO A 453 15.98 -4.75 5.48
CA PRO A 453 15.22 -3.51 5.34
C PRO A 453 15.92 -2.46 4.47
N GLU A 454 17.25 -2.53 4.31
CA GLU A 454 18.00 -1.56 3.51
C GLU A 454 18.03 -1.92 2.03
N SER A 455 18.42 -3.15 1.70
CA SER A 455 18.52 -3.62 0.31
C SER A 455 17.21 -4.18 -0.25
N GLY A 456 16.23 -4.48 0.62
CA GLY A 456 15.03 -5.19 0.24
C GLY A 456 15.25 -6.65 -0.17
N SER A 457 16.49 -7.15 -0.18
CA SER A 457 16.82 -8.53 -0.53
C SER A 457 16.21 -9.52 0.45
N LEU A 458 15.88 -10.70 -0.06
CA LEU A 458 15.28 -11.77 0.73
C LEU A 458 16.25 -12.94 0.86
N THR A 459 16.36 -13.47 2.08
CA THR A 459 17.11 -14.70 2.34
C THR A 459 16.15 -15.88 2.50
N PRO A 460 16.42 -17.03 1.86
CA PRO A 460 15.53 -18.19 1.87
C PRO A 460 15.13 -18.66 3.27
N ALA A 461 13.94 -19.25 3.35
CA ALA A 461 13.33 -19.63 4.62
C ALA A 461 14.19 -20.62 5.42
N VAL A 462 14.32 -20.35 6.71
CA VAL A 462 14.83 -21.32 7.71
C VAL A 462 13.66 -22.09 8.33
N HIS A 463 12.49 -21.46 8.43
CA HIS A 463 11.30 -21.98 9.10
C HIS A 463 10.09 -21.98 8.16
N SER A 464 9.26 -23.02 8.29
CA SER A 464 8.00 -23.15 7.59
C SER A 464 6.91 -23.68 8.54
N LEU A 465 5.66 -23.33 8.24
CA LEU A 465 4.47 -23.80 8.95
C LEU A 465 3.59 -24.57 7.99
N SER A 466 3.24 -25.81 8.31
CA SER A 466 2.32 -26.60 7.50
C SER A 466 0.89 -26.10 7.64
N ILE A 467 0.28 -25.71 6.52
CA ILE A 467 -1.13 -25.34 6.39
C ILE A 467 -1.64 -25.96 5.09
N SER A 468 -2.83 -26.55 5.09
CA SER A 468 -3.38 -27.14 3.86
C SER A 468 -3.75 -26.03 2.87
N LYS A 469 -3.22 -26.10 1.64
CA LYS A 469 -3.56 -25.22 0.50
C LYS A 469 -3.72 -23.73 0.85
N PRO A 470 -2.74 -23.09 1.52
CA PRO A 470 -2.84 -21.68 1.89
C PRO A 470 -2.85 -20.83 0.62
N SER A 471 -3.68 -19.80 0.61
CA SER A 471 -3.91 -18.95 -0.58
C SER A 471 -3.95 -17.46 -0.30
N CYS A 472 -4.01 -17.05 0.97
CA CYS A 472 -3.95 -15.65 1.38
C CYS A 472 -3.30 -15.54 2.77
N ILE A 473 -2.46 -14.53 2.97
CA ILE A 473 -1.83 -14.14 4.22
C ILE A 473 -2.16 -12.67 4.44
N GLU A 474 -2.70 -12.37 5.61
CA GLU A 474 -3.15 -11.05 5.95
C GLU A 474 -2.64 -10.69 7.36
N PRO A 475 -1.54 -9.91 7.47
CA PRO A 475 -0.93 -9.57 8.75
C PRO A 475 -1.75 -8.60 9.59
N LEU A 476 -1.91 -8.88 10.88
CA LEU A 476 -2.52 -7.93 11.81
C LEU A 476 -1.60 -6.73 12.07
N PRO A 477 -2.16 -5.56 12.45
CA PRO A 477 -1.37 -4.40 12.82
C PRO A 477 -0.42 -4.72 13.97
N ALA A 478 0.80 -4.15 13.96
CA ALA A 478 1.83 -4.42 14.98
C ALA A 478 1.37 -4.12 16.42
N ASP A 479 0.45 -3.16 16.58
CA ASP A 479 -0.12 -2.77 17.88
C ASP A 479 -1.22 -3.74 18.37
N PHE A 480 -1.67 -4.66 17.51
CA PHE A 480 -2.63 -5.69 17.87
C PHE A 480 -1.91 -6.79 18.66
N ALA A 481 -1.88 -6.63 19.98
CA ALA A 481 -1.32 -7.62 20.88
C ALA A 481 -2.42 -8.53 21.42
N VAL A 482 -2.53 -9.73 20.83
CA VAL A 482 -3.28 -10.84 21.42
C VAL A 482 -2.82 -11.02 22.88
N GLY A 483 -3.76 -10.94 23.83
CA GLY A 483 -3.47 -11.09 25.25
C GLY A 483 -3.10 -9.82 26.04
N LYS A 484 -3.04 -8.62 25.45
CA LYS A 484 -2.96 -7.37 26.24
C LYS A 484 -4.36 -6.84 26.56
N GLN A 485 -4.68 -6.70 27.84
CA GLN A 485 -5.87 -5.95 28.25
C GLN A 485 -5.76 -4.50 27.72
N PRO A 486 -6.85 -3.89 27.22
CA PRO A 486 -6.85 -2.45 26.98
C PRO A 486 -6.54 -1.75 28.30
N ALA A 487 -5.53 -0.88 28.29
CA ALA A 487 -5.25 0.00 29.41
C ALA A 487 -6.54 0.73 29.77
N GLY A 488 -7.01 0.51 31.00
CA GLY A 488 -8.37 0.84 31.42
C GLY A 488 -8.72 2.30 31.19
N SER A 489 -9.94 2.52 30.70
CA SER A 489 -10.67 3.75 30.93
C SER A 489 -10.86 3.95 32.45
N MET A 490 -10.16 4.93 33.00
CA MET A 490 -10.62 5.66 34.18
C MET A 490 -11.09 7.05 33.75
#